data_AF-A0A6F9ASD3-F1
#
_entry.id   AF-A0A6F9ASD3-F1
#
_cell.length_a   1.000
_cell.length_b   1.000
_cell.length_c   1.000
_cell.angle_alpha   90.00
_cell.angle_beta   90.00
_cell.angle_gamma   90.00
#
_symmetry.space_group_name_H-M   'P 1'
#
loop_
_entity.id
_entity.type
_entity.pdbx_description
1 polymer ?
#
loop_
_entity_poly.entity_id
_entity_poly.type
_entity_poly.pdbx_seq_one_letter_code
_entity_poly.pdbx_strand_id
1 'polypeptide(L)'
;HSAQTAVEDSKRIFTELIRSIDRRCCEVRELIRAQEKTAVSQTEGLIERLVQEVAELRKKDCELEQLSHTEDHIYFLQNCQSISKSTELTDTLRITVVPLVDFGQVRASVSALQKRLEDLFKGEWPKISRAGETGHFAVIHSVLH
;
A
#
# COMPACT_ATOMS: atom_id res chain seq x y z
N HIS A 1 11.09 -47.05 -5.76
CA HIS A 1 9.87 -46.27 -5.50
C HIS A 1 8.76 -46.70 -6.45
N SER A 2 7.50 -46.71 -5.99
CA SER A 2 6.32 -47.01 -6.83
C SER A 2 5.80 -45.75 -7.52
N ALA A 3 5.10 -45.91 -8.65
CA ALA A 3 4.39 -44.82 -9.33
C ALA A 3 3.44 -44.08 -8.37
N GLN A 4 2.77 -44.81 -7.46
CA GLN A 4 1.88 -44.20 -6.46
C GLN A 4 2.65 -43.28 -5.50
N THR A 5 3.83 -43.69 -5.04
CA THR A 5 4.67 -42.85 -4.17
C THR A 5 5.08 -41.56 -4.89
N ALA A 6 5.50 -41.65 -6.16
CA ALA A 6 5.89 -40.49 -6.96
C ALA A 6 4.72 -39.51 -7.19
N VAL A 7 3.50 -40.03 -7.40
CA VAL A 7 2.29 -39.20 -7.52
C VAL A 7 2.00 -38.46 -6.22
N GLU A 8 2.02 -39.15 -5.07
CA GLU A 8 1.73 -38.51 -3.78
C GLU A 8 2.82 -37.50 -3.38
N ASP A 9 4.09 -37.78 -3.64
CA ASP A 9 5.18 -36.83 -3.41
C ASP A 9 5.03 -35.58 -4.30
N SER A 10 4.67 -35.75 -5.57
CA SER A 10 4.43 -34.63 -6.49
C SER A 10 3.24 -33.77 -6.03
N LYS A 11 2.13 -34.40 -5.63
CA LYS A 11 0.97 -33.70 -5.06
C LYS A 11 1.36 -32.89 -3.83
N ARG A 12 2.15 -33.47 -2.92
CA ARG A 12 2.64 -32.76 -1.72
C ARG A 12 3.43 -31.51 -2.12
N ILE A 13 4.38 -31.64 -3.03
CA ILE A 13 5.23 -30.53 -3.50
C ILE A 13 4.37 -29.41 -4.11
N PHE A 14 3.46 -29.72 -5.03
CA PHE A 14 2.58 -28.70 -5.62
C PHE A 14 1.68 -28.04 -4.58
N THR A 15 1.17 -28.80 -3.60
CA THR A 15 0.36 -28.25 -2.52
C THR A 15 1.15 -27.26 -1.66
N GLU A 16 2.41 -27.56 -1.34
CA GLU A 16 3.30 -26.66 -0.60
C GLU A 16 3.62 -25.38 -1.40
N LEU A 17 3.82 -25.49 -2.71
CA LEU A 17 4.01 -24.34 -3.59
C LEU A 17 2.77 -23.44 -3.63
N ILE A 18 1.57 -24.01 -3.79
CA ILE A 18 0.30 -23.26 -3.78
C ILE A 18 0.14 -22.52 -2.44
N ARG A 19 0.33 -23.21 -1.31
CA ARG A 19 0.27 -22.57 0.02
C ARG A 19 1.27 -21.43 0.18
N SER A 20 2.46 -21.58 -0.38
CA SER A 20 3.49 -20.53 -0.35
C SER A 20 3.05 -19.30 -1.15
N ILE A 21 2.46 -19.50 -2.34
CA ILE A 21 1.91 -18.42 -3.16
C ILE A 21 0.75 -17.73 -2.44
N ASP A 22 -0.20 -18.49 -1.89
CA ASP A 22 -1.33 -17.93 -1.14
C ASP A 22 -0.86 -17.08 0.04
N ARG A 23 0.14 -17.55 0.78
CA ARG A 23 0.76 -16.77 1.86
C ARG A 23 1.33 -15.45 1.35
N ARG A 24 2.08 -15.46 0.24
CA ARG A 24 2.62 -14.22 -0.35
C ARG A 24 1.51 -13.29 -0.85
N CYS A 25 0.42 -13.82 -1.40
CA CYS A 25 -0.75 -13.03 -1.76
C CYS A 25 -1.38 -12.33 -0.55
N CYS A 26 -1.45 -13.00 0.60
CA CYS A 26 -1.87 -12.38 1.86
C CYS A 26 -0.92 -11.25 2.27
N GLU A 27 0.39 -11.48 2.24
CA GLU A 27 1.40 -10.47 2.61
C GLU A 27 1.32 -9.21 1.72
N VAL A 28 1.14 -9.37 0.40
CA VAL A 28 0.94 -8.24 -0.53
C VAL A 28 -0.33 -7.46 -0.22
N ARG A 29 -1.44 -8.15 0.10
CA ARG A 29 -2.70 -7.50 0.45
C ARG A 29 -2.57 -6.69 1.75
N GLU A 30 -1.92 -7.25 2.77
CA GLU A 30 -1.71 -6.54 4.04
C GLU A 30 -0.78 -5.34 3.86
N LEU A 31 0.25 -5.44 3.00
CA LEU A 31 1.10 -4.31 2.64
C LEU A 31 0.29 -3.15 2.02
N ILE A 32 -0.56 -3.46 1.04
CA ILE A 32 -1.41 -2.46 0.37
C ILE A 32 -2.35 -1.79 1.38
N ARG A 33 -3.02 -2.57 2.23
CA ARG A 33 -3.94 -2.06 3.26
C ARG A 33 -3.24 -1.21 4.31
N ALA A 34 -2.04 -1.60 4.73
CA ALA A 34 -1.25 -0.80 5.67
C ALA A 34 -0.91 0.57 5.06
N GLN A 35 -0.49 0.58 3.79
CA GLN A 35 -0.15 1.82 3.08
C GLN A 35 -1.39 2.72 2.86
N GLU A 36 -2.52 2.13 2.48
CA GLU A 36 -3.82 2.83 2.40
C GLU A 36 -4.21 3.44 3.75
N LYS A 37 -4.16 2.66 4.83
CA LYS A 37 -4.49 3.13 6.18
C LYS A 37 -3.61 4.30 6.60
N THR A 38 -2.30 4.22 6.35
CA THR A 38 -1.39 5.33 6.65
C THR A 38 -1.75 6.59 5.85
N ALA A 39 -2.06 6.47 4.56
CA ALA A 39 -2.48 7.59 3.74
C ALA A 39 -3.79 8.21 4.25
N VAL A 40 -4.79 7.39 4.57
CA VAL A 40 -6.08 7.85 5.11
C VAL A 40 -5.87 8.60 6.43
N SER A 41 -5.14 8.04 7.40
CA SER A 41 -4.91 8.70 8.69
C SER A 41 -4.15 10.04 8.54
N GLN A 42 -3.23 10.13 7.58
CA GLN A 42 -2.56 11.40 7.27
C GLN A 42 -3.53 12.43 6.70
N THR A 43 -4.41 12.02 5.79
CA THR A 43 -5.46 12.89 5.22
C THR A 43 -6.46 13.33 6.28
N GLU A 44 -6.91 12.43 7.15
CA GLU A 44 -7.83 12.75 8.25
C GLU A 44 -7.22 13.80 9.20
N GLY A 45 -5.95 13.63 9.60
CA GLY A 45 -5.26 14.61 10.43
C GLY A 45 -5.03 15.96 9.74
N LEU A 46 -4.93 15.99 8.41
CA LEU A 46 -4.89 17.22 7.63
C LEU A 46 -6.25 17.93 7.61
N ILE A 47 -7.33 17.17 7.43
CA ILE A 47 -8.71 17.69 7.45
C ILE A 47 -9.01 18.28 8.84
N GLU A 48 -8.66 17.59 9.92
CA GLU A 48 -8.86 18.08 11.28
C GLU A 48 -8.15 19.42 11.53
N ARG A 49 -6.89 19.53 11.10
CA ARG A 49 -6.14 20.80 11.18
C ARG A 49 -6.81 21.92 10.39
N LEU A 50 -7.26 21.65 9.16
CA LEU A 50 -7.97 22.63 8.33
C LEU A 50 -9.28 23.08 8.95
N VAL A 51 -10.05 22.16 9.54
CA VAL A 51 -11.30 22.50 10.24
C VAL A 51 -11.02 23.42 11.43
N GLN A 52 -9.99 23.13 12.22
CA GLN A 52 -9.60 24.00 13.33
C GLN A 52 -9.15 25.38 12.85
N GLU A 53 -8.36 25.43 11.77
CA GLU A 53 -7.90 26.70 11.19
C GLU A 53 -9.08 27.55 10.70
N VAL A 54 -10.05 26.95 9.99
CA VAL A 54 -11.28 27.64 9.57
C VAL A 54 -12.09 28.15 10.78
N ALA A 55 -12.15 27.38 11.87
CA ALA A 55 -12.85 27.79 13.08
C ALA A 55 -12.17 28.99 13.76
N GLU A 56 -10.84 28.98 13.87
CA GLU A 56 -10.06 30.10 14.42
C GLU A 56 -10.15 31.35 13.53
N LEU A 57 -10.11 31.18 12.21
CA LEU A 57 -10.29 32.28 11.26
C LEU A 57 -11.69 32.91 11.38
N ARG A 58 -12.75 32.09 11.48
CA ARG A 58 -14.12 32.59 11.71
C ARG A 58 -14.26 33.33 13.03
N LYS A 59 -13.64 32.83 14.09
CA LYS A 59 -13.62 33.51 15.40
C LYS A 59 -12.95 34.88 15.29
N LYS A 60 -11.77 34.93 14.66
CA LYS A 60 -11.04 36.19 14.41
C LYS A 60 -11.85 37.17 13.56
N ASP A 61 -12.53 36.67 12.52
CA ASP A 61 -13.37 37.49 11.64
C ASP A 61 -14.49 38.16 12.45
N CYS A 62 -15.18 37.40 13.32
CA CYS A 62 -16.18 37.95 14.25
C CYS A 62 -15.58 38.98 15.23
N GLU A 63 -14.37 38.75 15.76
CA GLU A 63 -13.68 39.68 16.66
C GLU A 63 -13.32 41.00 15.94
N LEU A 64 -12.85 40.91 14.70
CA LEU A 64 -12.55 42.07 13.86
C LEU A 64 -13.81 42.84 13.47
N GLU A 65 -14.89 42.14 13.12
CA GLU A 65 -16.18 42.75 12.83
C GLU A 65 -16.69 43.54 14.05
N GLN A 66 -16.68 42.94 15.24
CA GLN A 66 -17.04 43.67 16.46
C GLN A 66 -16.14 44.88 16.73
N LEU A 67 -14.82 44.71 16.59
CA LEU A 67 -13.86 45.79 16.84
C LEU A 67 -14.09 46.97 15.89
N SER A 68 -14.45 46.72 14.63
CA SER A 68 -14.71 47.76 13.62
C SER A 68 -15.90 48.68 13.96
N HIS A 69 -16.82 48.22 14.82
CA HIS A 69 -17.97 49.00 15.27
C HIS A 69 -17.67 49.79 16.57
N THR A 70 -16.45 49.73 17.11
CA THR A 70 -16.11 50.40 18.37
C THR A 70 -15.75 51.87 18.13
N GLU A 71 -16.34 52.79 18.90
CA GLU A 71 -16.02 54.23 18.83
C GLU A 71 -14.78 54.63 19.65
N ASP A 72 -14.36 53.81 20.62
CA ASP A 72 -13.13 54.03 21.40
C ASP A 72 -11.89 53.69 20.57
N HIS A 73 -11.23 54.72 20.06
CA HIS A 73 -10.05 54.59 19.23
C HIS A 73 -8.82 54.04 19.96
N ILE A 74 -8.71 54.21 21.28
CA ILE A 74 -7.59 53.65 22.06
C ILE A 74 -7.79 52.13 22.18
N TYR A 75 -9.01 51.71 22.52
CA TYR A 75 -9.39 50.29 22.55
C TYR A 75 -9.23 49.62 21.19
N PHE A 76 -9.64 50.29 20.11
CA PHE A 76 -9.45 49.83 18.73
C PHE A 76 -7.98 49.53 18.42
N LEU A 77 -7.09 50.50 18.66
CA LEU A 77 -5.66 50.36 18.34
C LEU A 77 -4.99 49.23 19.12
N GLN A 78 -5.33 49.05 20.41
CA GLN A 78 -4.76 47.99 21.24
C GLN A 78 -5.19 46.59 20.81
N ASN A 79 -6.48 46.39 20.52
CA ASN A 79 -6.99 45.07 20.14
C ASN A 79 -6.65 44.71 18.69
N CYS A 80 -6.65 45.68 17.77
CA CYS A 80 -6.29 45.44 16.38
C CYS A 80 -4.84 44.94 16.23
N GLN A 81 -3.90 45.52 17.00
CA GLN A 81 -2.51 45.03 17.04
C GLN A 81 -2.39 43.62 17.63
N SER A 82 -3.19 43.30 18.65
CA SER A 82 -3.17 41.98 19.30
C SER A 82 -3.67 40.87 18.37
N ILE A 83 -4.77 41.13 17.64
CA ILE A 83 -5.33 40.19 16.66
C ILE A 83 -4.37 39.99 15.48
N SER A 84 -3.73 41.07 15.00
CA SER A 84 -2.76 41.01 13.90
C SER A 84 -1.56 40.11 14.25
N LYS A 85 -0.99 40.25 15.45
CA LYS A 85 0.13 39.41 15.93
C LYS A 85 -0.24 37.93 16.04
N SER A 86 -1.49 37.61 16.37
CA SER A 86 -1.97 36.23 16.39
C SER A 86 -2.05 35.60 15.00
N THR A 87 -2.17 36.41 13.94
CA THR A 87 -2.36 35.94 12.56
C THR A 87 -1.05 35.41 11.95
N GLU A 88 0.08 36.06 12.22
CA GLU A 88 1.41 35.62 11.77
C GLU A 88 1.82 34.23 12.30
N LEU A 89 1.27 33.81 13.45
CA LEU A 89 1.53 32.47 14.00
C LEU A 89 0.79 31.37 13.23
N THR A 90 -0.41 31.65 12.69
CA THR A 90 -1.23 30.69 11.91
C THR A 90 -0.66 30.43 10.52
N ASP A 91 -0.05 31.42 9.88
CA ASP A 91 0.55 31.30 8.53
C ASP A 91 1.74 30.32 8.44
N THR A 92 2.24 29.83 9.59
CA THR A 92 3.29 28.80 9.63
C THR A 92 2.79 27.38 9.40
N LEU A 93 1.46 27.15 9.35
CA LEU A 93 0.84 25.88 8.94
C LEU A 93 0.93 25.70 7.42
N ARG A 94 2.15 25.62 6.89
CA ARG A 94 2.36 25.11 5.52
C ARG A 94 1.92 23.65 5.48
N ILE A 95 0.71 23.42 5.01
CA ILE A 95 0.19 22.10 4.73
C ILE A 95 0.97 21.53 3.54
N THR A 96 1.99 20.73 3.84
CA THR A 96 2.68 19.93 2.83
C THR A 96 1.76 18.80 2.43
N VAL A 97 1.12 18.94 1.27
CA VAL A 97 0.36 17.85 0.65
C VAL A 97 1.36 16.81 0.16
N VAL A 98 1.51 15.72 0.91
CA VAL A 98 2.31 14.58 0.49
C VAL A 98 1.59 13.88 -0.67
N PRO A 99 2.27 13.52 -1.77
CA PRO A 99 1.64 12.83 -2.89
C PRO A 99 0.94 11.55 -2.42
N LEU A 100 -0.26 11.30 -2.95
CA LEU A 100 -0.98 10.05 -2.73
C LEU A 100 -0.12 8.86 -3.11
N VAL A 101 -0.30 7.78 -2.37
CA VAL A 101 0.34 6.49 -2.57
C VAL A 101 0.12 5.99 -4.00
N ASP A 102 1.21 5.74 -4.73
CA ASP A 102 1.17 5.05 -6.02
C ASP A 102 1.28 3.52 -5.86
N PHE A 103 0.15 2.84 -5.99
CA PHE A 103 0.10 1.36 -5.99
C PHE A 103 0.54 0.74 -7.32
N GLY A 104 0.84 1.55 -8.34
CA GLY A 104 1.30 1.11 -9.65
C GLY A 104 2.60 0.30 -9.58
N GLN A 105 3.52 0.70 -8.70
CA GLN A 105 4.77 -0.03 -8.48
C GLN A 105 4.54 -1.43 -7.90
N VAL A 106 3.68 -1.56 -6.88
CA VAL A 106 3.33 -2.87 -6.29
C VAL A 106 2.73 -3.79 -7.35
N ARG A 107 1.78 -3.28 -8.15
CA ARG A 107 1.19 -4.04 -9.26
C ARG A 107 2.24 -4.47 -10.28
N ALA A 108 3.14 -3.56 -10.69
CA ALA A 108 4.20 -3.87 -11.64
C ALA A 108 5.15 -4.95 -11.11
N SER A 109 5.53 -4.91 -9.83
CA SER A 109 6.35 -5.93 -9.19
C SER A 109 5.66 -7.29 -9.14
N VAL A 110 4.35 -7.34 -8.85
CA VAL A 110 3.56 -8.59 -8.87
C VAL A 110 3.47 -9.16 -10.28
N SER A 111 3.23 -8.33 -11.30
CA SER A 111 3.24 -8.75 -12.71
C SER A 111 4.61 -9.28 -13.15
N ALA A 112 5.70 -8.65 -12.70
CA ALA A 112 7.04 -9.12 -12.98
C ALA A 112 7.33 -10.48 -12.32
N LEU A 113 6.84 -10.70 -11.09
CA LEU A 113 6.92 -12.00 -10.42
C LEU A 113 6.14 -13.08 -11.18
N GLN A 114 4.90 -12.78 -11.60
CA GLN A 114 4.09 -13.70 -12.40
C GLN A 114 4.84 -14.15 -13.66
N LYS A 115 5.36 -13.20 -14.44
CA LYS A 115 6.10 -13.51 -15.66
C LYS A 115 7.32 -14.41 -15.40
N ARG A 116 8.07 -14.14 -14.32
CA ARG A 116 9.22 -14.96 -13.93
C ARG A 116 8.81 -16.39 -13.54
N LEU A 117 7.67 -16.56 -12.86
CA LEU A 117 7.15 -17.88 -12.54
C LEU A 117 6.74 -18.63 -13.81
N GLU A 118 6.04 -17.99 -14.74
CA GLU A 118 5.65 -18.58 -16.03
C GLU A 118 6.88 -19.01 -16.85
N ASP A 119 7.91 -18.17 -16.93
CA ASP A 119 9.17 -18.47 -17.62
C ASP A 119 9.90 -19.67 -16.96
N LEU A 120 9.90 -19.73 -15.62
CA LEU A 120 10.47 -20.84 -14.87
C LEU A 120 9.73 -22.15 -15.19
N PHE A 121 8.39 -22.14 -15.13
CA PHE A 121 7.58 -23.31 -15.48
C PHE A 121 7.85 -23.78 -16.91
N LYS A 122 7.91 -22.85 -17.87
CA LYS A 122 8.22 -23.17 -19.27
C LYS A 122 9.59 -23.82 -19.44
N GLY A 123 10.59 -23.42 -18.64
CA GLY A 123 11.94 -23.99 -18.68
C GLY A 123 12.08 -25.35 -17.99
N GLU A 124 11.39 -25.57 -16.88
CA GLU A 124 11.51 -26.79 -16.08
C GLU A 124 10.56 -27.91 -16.55
N TRP A 125 9.39 -27.58 -17.10
CA TRP A 125 8.38 -28.56 -17.50
C TRP A 125 8.89 -29.64 -18.47
N PRO A 126 9.70 -29.32 -19.50
CA PRO A 126 10.25 -30.34 -20.40
C PRO A 126 11.15 -31.36 -19.70
N LYS A 127 11.85 -30.96 -18.61
CA LYS A 127 12.69 -31.89 -17.85
C LYS A 127 11.83 -32.86 -17.04
N ILE A 128 10.74 -32.36 -16.44
CA ILE A 128 9.76 -33.17 -15.71
C ILE A 128 9.09 -34.19 -16.65
N SER A 129 8.65 -33.75 -17.84
CA SER A 129 8.04 -34.64 -18.85
C SER A 129 8.99 -35.77 -19.26
N ARG A 130 10.23 -35.43 -19.62
CA ARG A 130 11.24 -36.42 -20.00
C ARG A 130 11.54 -37.42 -18.88
N ALA A 131 11.62 -36.97 -17.62
CA ALA A 131 11.84 -37.87 -16.49
C ALA A 131 10.72 -38.91 -16.33
N GLY A 132 9.47 -38.57 -16.69
CA GLY A 132 8.36 -39.51 -16.75
C GLY A 132 8.42 -40.47 -17.95
N GLU A 133 8.91 -40.02 -19.10
CA GLU A 133 9.02 -40.81 -20.33
C GLU A 133 10.15 -41.86 -20.27
N THR A 134 11.27 -41.57 -19.60
CA THR A 134 12.39 -42.52 -19.42
C THR A 134 11.98 -43.80 -18.68
N GLY A 135 10.89 -43.76 -17.90
CA GLY A 135 10.30 -44.95 -17.28
C GLY A 135 9.68 -45.93 -18.29
N HIS A 136 9.12 -45.44 -19.41
CA HIS A 136 8.57 -46.28 -20.47
C HIS A 136 9.67 -46.99 -21.27
N PHE A 137 10.82 -46.33 -21.51
CA PHE A 137 11.96 -46.94 -22.21
C PHE A 137 12.73 -47.96 -21.35
N ALA A 138 12.82 -47.75 -20.04
CA ALA A 138 13.47 -48.71 -19.14
C ALA A 138 12.70 -50.04 -19.02
N VAL A 139 11.37 -50.01 -19.10
CA VAL A 139 10.53 -51.23 -19.06
C VAL A 139 10.63 -52.04 -20.36
N ILE A 140 10.79 -51.39 -21.51
CA ILE A 140 10.94 -52.10 -22.79
C ILE A 140 12.30 -52.81 -22.87
N HIS A 141 13.35 -52.29 -22.23
CA HIS A 141 14.68 -52.91 -22.26
C HIS A 141 14.87 -54.05 -21.24
N SER A 142 13.95 -54.23 -20.27
CA SER A 142 13.99 -55.34 -19.29
C SER A 142 13.14 -56.55 -19.67
N VAL A 143 12.38 -56.48 -20.79
CA VAL A 143 11.54 -57.58 -21.30
C VAL A 143 12.19 -58.27 -22.51
N LEU A 144 13.36 -57.80 -22.95
CA LEU A 144 14.08 -58.30 -24.13
C LEU A 144 15.44 -58.94 -23.82
N HIS A 145 15.71 -59.31 -22.56
CA HIS A 145 16.90 -60.04 -22.14
C HIS A 145 16.58 -61.01 -21.00
#